data_AF-A0A1I3UJ95-F1
#
_entry.id   AF-A0A1I3UJ95-F1
#
_cell.length_a   1.000
_cell.length_b   1.000
_cell.length_c   1.000
_cell.angle_alpha   90.00
_cell.angle_beta   90.00
_cell.angle_gamma   90.00
#
_symmetry.space_group_name_H-M   'P 1'
#
loop_
_entity.id
_entity.type
_entity.pdbx_description
1 polymer ?
#
loop_
_entity_poly.entity_id
_entity_poly.type
_entity_poly.pdbx_seq_one_letter_code
_entity_poly.pdbx_strand_id
1 'polypeptide(L)' 'MRESGENMPFANLKVPEGLLSAEQKQELVSRVTELYVETFGERARANTMVLVDEVAEGGWGIGGRVLTRAVLQGG' A
#
# COMPACT_ATOMS: atom_id res chain seq x y z
N MET A 1 9.76 -2.99 32.44
CA MET A 1 8.88 -2.22 31.53
C MET A 1 9.34 -2.58 30.12
N ARG A 2 8.54 -3.32 29.35
CA ARG A 2 8.92 -3.62 27.96
C ARG A 2 9.00 -2.29 27.24
N GLU A 3 10.13 -1.97 26.63
CA GLU A 3 10.21 -0.87 25.67
C GLU A 3 9.09 -1.12 24.66
N SER A 4 8.02 -0.34 24.77
CA SER A 4 6.93 -0.35 23.81
C SER A 4 7.57 -0.21 22.44
N GLY A 5 7.48 -1.25 21.60
CA GLY A 5 8.11 -1.29 20.29
C GLY A 5 7.91 0.06 19.62
N GLU A 6 9.02 0.81 19.52
CA GLU A 6 9.03 2.15 18.95
C GLU A 6 8.29 2.06 17.62
N ASN A 7 7.19 2.81 17.48
CA ASN A 7 6.31 2.84 16.31
C ASN A 7 7.00 2.28 15.06
N MET A 8 6.65 1.07 14.64
CA MET A 8 6.91 0.56 13.29
C MET A 8 5.60 0.64 12.52
N PRO A 9 5.24 1.80 11.94
CA PRO A 9 4.02 1.93 11.19
C PRO A 9 4.07 1.00 9.98
N PHE A 10 2.97 0.31 9.72
CA PHE A 10 2.86 -0.62 8.62
C PHE A 10 1.68 -0.26 7.73
N ALA A 11 1.94 -0.15 6.43
CA ALA A 11 0.93 -0.01 5.40
C ALA A 11 0.98 -1.21 4.46
N ASN A 12 -0.17 -1.85 4.22
CA ASN A 12 -0.33 -2.82 3.13
C ASN A 12 -1.23 -2.20 2.05
N LEU A 13 -0.65 -1.96 0.88
CA LEU A 13 -1.34 -1.49 -0.30
C LEU A 13 -1.58 -2.69 -1.23
N LYS A 14 -2.83 -3.09 -1.37
CA LYS A 14 -3.23 -4.09 -2.37
C LYS A 14 -3.61 -3.38 -3.65
N VAL A 15 -3.02 -3.80 -4.76
CA VAL A 15 -3.28 -3.24 -6.09
C VAL A 15 -3.45 -4.37 -7.11
N PRO A 16 -4.21 -4.16 -8.20
CA PRO A 16 -4.25 -5.11 -9.30
C PRO A 16 -2.87 -5.31 -9.94
N GLU A 17 -2.57 -6.55 -10.32
CA GLU A 17 -1.31 -6.90 -10.98
C GLU A 17 -1.11 -6.14 -12.31
N GLY A 18 0.07 -5.54 -12.46
CA GLY A 18 0.47 -4.83 -13.67
C GLY A 18 -0.18 -3.45 -13.83
N LEU A 19 -0.92 -2.97 -12.83
CA LEU A 19 -1.51 -1.63 -12.85
C LEU A 19 -0.47 -0.53 -12.65
N LEU A 20 0.57 -0.79 -11.86
CA LEU A 20 1.57 0.20 -11.49
C LEU A 20 2.94 -0.10 -12.10
N SER A 21 3.61 0.92 -12.62
CA SER A 21 5.03 0.86 -12.97
C SER A 21 5.92 0.79 -11.72
N ALA A 22 7.21 0.48 -11.91
CA ALA A 22 8.18 0.49 -10.82
C ALA A 22 8.30 1.89 -10.17
N GLU A 23 8.29 2.95 -10.99
CA GLU A 23 8.34 4.34 -10.52
C GLU A 23 7.09 4.72 -9.72
N GLN A 24 5.91 4.28 -10.15
CA GLN A 24 4.67 4.53 -9.41
C GLN A 24 4.64 3.78 -8.07
N LYS A 25 5.18 2.56 -8.00
CA LYS A 25 5.34 1.84 -6.73
C LYS A 25 6.28 2.58 -5.79
N GLN A 26 7.42 3.08 -6.30
CA GLN A 26 8.37 3.86 -5.51
C GLN A 26 7.73 5.15 -4.97
N GLU A 27 6.97 5.87 -5.81
CA GLU A 27 6.26 7.08 -5.42
C GLU A 27 5.23 6.80 -4.32
N LEU A 28 4.47 5.69 -4.42
CA LEU A 28 3.52 5.30 -3.38
C LEU A 28 4.21 5.03 -2.03
N VAL A 29 5.32 4.29 -2.03
CA VAL A 29 6.10 4.02 -0.81
C VAL A 29 6.57 5.33 -0.17
N SER A 30 7.10 6.25 -1.00
CA SER A 30 7.55 7.57 -0.55
C SER A 30 6.41 8.36 0.10
N ARG A 31 5.28 8.53 -0.61
CA ARG A 31 4.13 9.30 -0.13
C ARG A 31 3.50 8.73 1.14
N VAL A 32 3.37 7.42 1.25
CA VAL A 32 2.84 6.78 2.46
C VAL A 32 3.78 7.00 3.65
N THR A 33 5.09 6.95 3.41
CA THR A 33 6.07 7.25 4.45
C THR A 33 5.96 8.70 4.92
N GLU A 34 5.84 9.66 4.01
CA GLU A 34 5.63 11.07 4.37
C GLU A 34 4.33 11.28 5.15
N LEU A 35 3.22 10.64 4.73
CA LEU A 35 1.96 10.69 5.46
C LEU A 35 2.11 10.21 6.91
N TYR A 36 2.90 9.17 7.13
CA TYR A 36 3.19 8.66 8.47
C TYR A 36 4.14 9.57 9.26
N VAL A 37 5.07 10.24 8.61
CA VAL A 37 5.89 11.28 9.24
C VAL A 37 5.02 12.45 9.69
N GLU A 38 4.09 12.93 8.84
CA GLU A 38 3.15 13.99 9.18
C GLU A 38 2.25 13.62 10.37
N THR A 39 1.86 12.34 10.47
CA THR A 39 0.94 11.85 11.49
C THR A 39 1.64 11.49 12.82
N PHE A 40 2.81 10.84 12.76
CA PHE A 40 3.48 10.23 13.92
C PHE A 40 4.84 10.87 14.26
N GLY A 41 5.26 11.87 13.48
CA GLY A 41 6.54 12.57 13.59
C GLY A 41 7.68 11.89 12.84
N GLU A 42 8.80 12.60 12.70
CA GLU A 42 9.97 12.22 11.89
C GLU A 42 10.55 10.82 12.22
N ARG A 43 10.42 10.39 13.49
CA ARG A 43 10.82 9.04 13.92
C ARG A 43 10.16 7.91 13.13
N ALA A 44 8.99 8.15 12.53
CA ALA A 44 8.28 7.17 11.73
C ALA A 44 9.02 6.83 10.43
N ARG A 45 9.82 7.76 9.87
CA ARG A 45 10.48 7.57 8.57
C ARG A 45 11.38 6.33 8.53
N ALA A 46 12.19 6.15 9.57
CA ALA A 46 13.19 5.08 9.63
C ALA A 46 12.56 3.69 9.82
N ASN A 47 11.36 3.63 10.39
CA ASN A 47 10.71 2.40 10.86
C ASN A 47 9.40 2.08 10.11
N THR A 48 9.01 2.91 9.13
CA THR A 48 7.82 2.67 8.31
C THR A 48 8.10 1.56 7.31
N MET A 49 7.24 0.54 7.32
CA MET A 49 7.24 -0.51 6.32
C MET A 49 6.01 -0.37 5.43
N VAL A 50 6.23 -0.26 4.13
CA VAL A 50 5.18 -0.23 3.11
C VAL A 50 5.30 -1.48 2.25
N LEU A 51 4.26 -2.30 2.26
CA LEU A 51 4.13 -3.46 1.38
C LEU A 51 3.17 -3.11 0.24
N VAL A 52 3.60 -3.33 -1.00
CA VAL A 52 2.74 -3.23 -2.19
C VAL A 52 2.50 -4.62 -2.73
N ASP A 53 1.31 -5.15 -2.48
CA ASP A 53 0.86 -6.47 -2.91
C ASP A 53 0.11 -6.36 -4.24
N GLU A 54 0.69 -6.92 -5.30
CA GLU A 54 -0.01 -7.10 -6.57
C GLU A 54 -0.89 -8.35 -6.53
N VAL A 55 -2.18 -8.16 -6.70
CA VAL A 55 -3.17 -9.23 -6.67
C VAL A 55 -3.62 -9.49 -8.10
N ALA A 56 -3.43 -10.74 -8.54
CA ALA A 56 -3.80 -11.21 -9.86
C ALA A 56 -5.31 -11.03 -10.15
N GLU A 57 -5.64 -11.05 -11.44
CA GLU A 57 -7.02 -11.01 -11.89
C GLU A 57 -7.84 -12.16 -11.27
N GLY A 58 -9.09 -11.86 -10.89
CA GLY A 58 -9.93 -12.82 -10.16
C GLY A 58 -9.80 -12.73 -8.64
N GLY A 59 -8.74 -12.11 -8.11
CA GLY A 59 -8.53 -11.93 -6.66
C GLY A 59 -9.30 -10.76 -6.02
N TRP A 60 -9.96 -9.94 -6.83
CA TRP A 60 -10.70 -8.75 -6.39
C TRP A 60 -12.20 -8.97 -6.56
N GLY A 61 -13.01 -8.48 -5.62
CA GLY A 61 -14.46 -8.49 -5.77
C GLY A 61 -15.15 -7.35 -5.02
N ILE A 62 -16.19 -6.80 -5.63
CA ILE A 62 -17.06 -5.77 -5.03
C ILE A 62 -18.51 -6.16 -5.30
N GLY A 63 -19.37 -6.11 -4.27
CA GLY A 63 -20.80 -6.39 -4.41
C GLY A 63 -21.13 -7.78 -4.95
N GLY A 64 -20.30 -8.79 -4.63
CA GLY A 64 -20.46 -10.17 -5.11
C GLY A 64 -19.98 -10.42 -6.53
N ARG A 65 -19.38 -9.44 -7.20
CA ARG A 65 -18.80 -9.60 -8.54
C ARG A 65 -17.28 -9.59 -8.47
N VAL A 66 -16.67 -10.58 -9.11
CA VAL A 66 -15.23 -10.63 -9.32
C VAL A 66 -14.85 -9.54 -10.30
N LEU A 67 -13.86 -8.72 -9.94
CA LEU A 67 -13.33 -7.68 -10.81
C LEU A 67 -12.31 -8.28 -11.76
N THR A 68 -12.57 -8.08 -13.05
CA THR A 68 -11.62 -8.34 -14.13
C THR A 68 -10.82 -7.08 -14.41
N ARG A 69 -9.71 -7.22 -15.13
CA ARG A 69 -8.91 -6.06 -15.56
C ARG A 69 -9.75 -5.08 -16.39
N ALA A 70 -10.66 -5.59 -17.22
CA ALA A 70 -11.57 -4.78 -18.01
C ALA A 70 -12.49 -3.89 -17.15
N VAL A 71 -13.00 -4.40 -16.02
CA VAL A 71 -13.87 -3.62 -15.12
C VAL A 71 -13.07 -2.53 -14.40
N LEU A 72 -11.82 -2.82 -14.01
CA LEU A 72 -10.96 -1.89 -13.28
C LEU A 72 -10.46 -0.71 -14.14
N GLN A 73 -10.35 -0.90 -15.45
CA GLN A 73 -9.88 0.12 -16.39
C GLN A 73 -11.01 0.99 -16.97
N GLY A 74 -12.24 0.84 -16.46
CA GLY A 74 -13.39 1.63 -16.89
C GLY A 74 -13.92 1.18 -18.25
N GLY A 75 -14.45 -0.04 -18.30
CA GLY A 75 -15.00 -0.69 -19.50
C GLY A 75 -15.95 0.15 -20.34
#